data_AF-A0A1D3URH7-F1
#
_entry.id   AF-A0A1D3URH7-F1
#
_cell.length_a   1.000
_cell.length_b   1.000
_cell.length_c   1.000
_cell.angle_alpha   90.00
_cell.angle_beta   90.00
_cell.angle_gamma   90.00
#
_symmetry.space_group_name_H-M   'P 1'
#
loop_
_entity.id
_entity.type
_entity.pdbx_description
1 polymer ?
#
loop_
_entity_poly.entity_id
_entity_poly.type
_entity_poly.pdbx_seq_one_letter_code
_entity_poly.pdbx_strand_id
1 'polypeptide(L)'
;MKTKKKTLFLSLLFLWITTGMTSCNKDDDQLWEISPDGKQAVIERKINGLAFKFCLLNEKGEPATVFKEGENFSFYFQIKNETGKDCYCDIYQCANATDFFSISGSSGESVGKSYEALPQTLEGLGDLFKHGNSYTFKVPWGHPEESIVQGGDFRYKSLKREPLKTGSYYTSFSHKFKLFPVSGDKHIETKDLHFKINFKIQ
;
A
#
# COMPACT_ATOMS: atom_id res chain seq x y z
N MET A 1 30.02 -56.36 30.46
CA MET A 1 28.93 -55.42 30.79
C MET A 1 29.42 -54.01 30.44
N LYS A 2 28.84 -53.36 29.44
CA LYS A 2 29.28 -52.06 28.91
C LYS A 2 28.76 -50.94 29.81
N THR A 3 29.64 -50.08 30.33
CA THR A 3 29.24 -48.87 31.06
C THR A 3 29.91 -47.64 30.46
N LYS A 4 29.07 -46.62 30.26
CA LYS A 4 29.16 -45.56 29.26
C LYS A 4 30.11 -44.43 29.70
N LYS A 5 30.86 -43.87 28.73
CA LYS A 5 31.49 -42.54 28.84
C LYS A 5 30.38 -41.48 28.97
N LYS A 6 30.42 -40.68 30.04
CA LYS A 6 29.57 -39.48 30.19
C LYS A 6 30.36 -38.27 29.72
N THR A 7 30.03 -37.75 28.55
CA THR A 7 30.50 -36.47 28.03
C THR A 7 29.72 -35.35 28.74
N LEU A 8 30.46 -34.41 29.33
CA LEU A 8 29.92 -33.24 30.01
C LEU A 8 29.57 -32.18 28.94
N PHE A 9 28.28 -31.87 28.76
CA PHE A 9 27.82 -30.77 27.91
C PHE A 9 27.77 -29.49 28.75
N LEU A 10 28.68 -28.56 28.48
CA LEU A 10 28.74 -27.24 29.11
C LEU A 10 27.80 -26.30 28.34
N SER A 11 26.62 -26.00 28.90
CA SER A 11 25.71 -25.02 28.29
C SER A 11 26.13 -23.60 28.66
N LEU A 12 26.57 -22.81 27.68
CA LEU A 12 26.74 -21.36 27.85
C LEU A 12 25.37 -20.68 27.89
N LEU A 13 25.04 -20.15 29.07
CA LEU A 13 23.91 -19.26 29.30
C LEU A 13 24.32 -17.84 28.88
N PHE A 14 23.94 -17.40 27.68
CA PHE A 14 24.09 -15.99 27.29
C PHE A 14 22.88 -15.20 27.79
N LEU A 15 23.08 -14.48 28.89
CA LEU A 15 22.13 -13.53 29.46
C LEU A 15 22.17 -12.23 28.63
N TRP A 16 21.22 -12.05 27.72
CA TRP A 16 21.06 -10.78 26.99
C TRP A 16 20.23 -9.83 27.87
N ILE A 17 20.91 -8.88 28.49
CA ILE A 17 20.28 -7.75 29.18
C ILE A 17 19.82 -6.77 28.11
N THR A 18 18.54 -6.77 27.77
CA THR A 18 17.94 -5.71 26.96
C THR A 18 17.58 -4.54 27.86
N THR A 19 18.42 -3.50 27.85
CA THR A 19 18.07 -2.19 28.40
C THR A 19 16.95 -1.60 27.55
N GLY A 20 15.75 -1.58 28.12
CA GLY A 20 14.60 -0.88 27.57
C GLY A 20 14.88 0.62 27.50
N MET A 21 14.96 1.14 26.28
CA MET A 21 14.73 2.56 26.06
C MET A 21 13.23 2.79 26.18
N THR A 22 12.86 3.53 27.21
CA THR A 22 11.55 4.15 27.39
C THR A 22 11.32 5.08 26.19
N SER A 23 10.61 4.59 25.17
CA SER A 23 10.15 5.43 24.07
C SER A 23 9.04 6.34 24.61
N CYS A 24 9.37 7.62 24.72
CA CYS A 24 8.41 8.66 25.02
C CYS A 24 7.48 8.77 23.81
N ASN A 25 6.23 8.33 23.96
CA ASN A 25 5.17 8.45 22.95
C ASN A 25 5.07 9.90 22.47
N LYS A 26 5.48 10.12 21.22
CA LYS A 26 4.84 11.09 20.33
C LYS A 26 4.04 10.26 19.35
N ASP A 27 2.81 10.67 19.09
CA ASP A 27 1.97 10.07 18.05
C ASP A 27 2.69 10.22 16.71
N ASP A 28 3.49 9.21 16.34
CA ASP A 28 4.08 9.10 15.02
C ASP A 28 2.95 8.79 14.05
N ASP A 29 2.59 9.77 13.23
CA ASP A 29 1.91 9.54 11.96
C ASP A 29 2.61 8.38 11.25
N GLN A 30 1.87 7.32 10.91
CA GLN A 30 2.48 6.05 10.52
C GLN A 30 2.93 6.12 9.06
N LEU A 31 4.06 6.78 8.82
CA LEU A 31 4.69 6.88 7.51
C LEU A 31 5.30 5.54 7.11
N TRP A 32 4.80 4.99 6.02
CA TRP A 32 5.33 3.82 5.36
C TRP A 32 5.98 4.24 4.04
N GLU A 33 7.30 4.18 4.00
CA GLU A 33 8.08 4.70 2.88
C GLU A 33 8.99 3.64 2.27
N ILE A 34 9.09 3.66 0.93
CA ILE A 34 10.07 2.88 0.16
C ILE A 34 11.04 3.81 -0.56
N SER A 35 12.31 3.40 -0.59
CA SER A 35 13.38 4.04 -1.35
C SER A 35 13.72 3.22 -2.61
N PRO A 36 14.08 3.86 -3.73
CA PRO A 36 14.51 3.18 -4.94
C PRO A 36 15.76 2.32 -4.74
N ASP A 37 16.63 2.71 -3.82
CA ASP A 37 17.88 1.98 -3.51
C ASP A 37 17.67 0.93 -2.39
N GLY A 38 16.42 0.76 -1.94
CA GLY A 38 16.04 -0.20 -0.91
C GLY A 38 15.90 -1.64 -1.44
N LYS A 39 15.93 -2.61 -0.53
CA LYS A 39 15.72 -4.04 -0.87
C LYS A 39 14.25 -4.40 -1.13
N GLN A 40 13.31 -3.51 -0.84
CA GLN A 40 11.87 -3.76 -0.87
C GLN A 40 11.20 -2.80 -1.85
N ALA A 41 10.37 -3.33 -2.75
CA ALA A 41 9.60 -2.57 -3.73
C ALA A 41 8.07 -2.57 -3.42
N VAL A 42 7.67 -3.16 -2.29
CA VAL A 42 6.27 -3.31 -1.88
C VAL A 42 6.10 -2.93 -0.42
N ILE A 43 5.18 -2.02 -0.12
CA ILE A 43 4.72 -1.78 1.24
C ILE A 43 3.68 -2.83 1.56
N GLU A 44 3.98 -3.74 2.49
CA GLU A 44 3.03 -4.71 3.03
C GLU A 44 2.89 -4.51 4.53
N ARG A 45 1.69 -4.16 4.99
CA ARG A 45 1.41 -3.81 6.39
C ARG A 45 0.07 -4.32 6.84
N LYS A 46 -0.05 -4.64 8.13
CA LYS A 46 -1.30 -5.05 8.75
C LYS A 46 -1.55 -4.21 9.99
N ILE A 47 -2.72 -3.58 10.07
CA ILE A 47 -3.15 -2.80 11.23
C ILE A 47 -4.67 -2.97 11.43
N ASN A 48 -5.09 -3.18 12.68
CA ASN A 48 -6.50 -3.31 13.06
C ASN A 48 -7.29 -4.36 12.22
N GLY A 49 -6.61 -5.43 11.79
CA GLY A 49 -7.23 -6.46 10.96
C GLY A 49 -7.38 -6.08 9.48
N LEU A 50 -6.82 -4.97 9.03
CA LEU A 50 -6.70 -4.62 7.61
C LEU A 50 -5.29 -4.93 7.14
N ALA A 51 -5.16 -5.65 6.02
CA ALA A 51 -3.88 -5.86 5.35
C ALA A 51 -3.80 -4.99 4.10
N PHE A 52 -2.69 -4.29 3.93
CA PHE A 52 -2.43 -3.34 2.86
C PHE A 52 -1.25 -3.81 2.03
N LYS A 53 -1.35 -3.58 0.72
CA LYS A 53 -0.25 -3.73 -0.24
C LYS A 53 -0.21 -2.52 -1.15
N PHE A 54 0.92 -1.83 -1.21
CA PHE A 54 1.15 -0.68 -2.09
C PHE A 54 2.48 -0.80 -2.82
N CYS A 55 2.47 -0.75 -4.14
CA CYS A 55 3.66 -0.84 -4.99
C CYS A 55 3.43 -0.18 -6.36
N LEU A 56 4.54 0.08 -7.06
CA LEU A 56 4.54 0.29 -8.49
C LEU A 56 4.93 -1.03 -9.18
N LEU A 57 4.32 -1.32 -10.33
CA LEU A 57 4.53 -2.52 -11.11
C LEU A 57 5.17 -2.17 -12.45
N ASN A 58 6.20 -2.92 -12.86
CA ASN A 58 6.78 -2.82 -14.21
C ASN A 58 5.84 -3.42 -15.28
N GLU A 59 6.26 -3.40 -16.54
CA GLU A 59 5.46 -3.94 -17.66
C GLU A 59 5.19 -5.46 -17.56
N LYS A 60 6.00 -6.18 -16.79
CA LYS A 60 5.79 -7.61 -16.48
C LYS A 60 4.82 -7.84 -15.33
N GLY A 61 4.36 -6.77 -14.68
CA GLY A 61 3.51 -6.84 -13.49
C GLY A 61 4.26 -7.14 -12.19
N GLU A 62 5.58 -7.01 -12.18
CA GLU A 62 6.42 -7.25 -11.00
C GLU A 62 6.67 -5.93 -10.25
N PRO A 63 6.68 -5.94 -8.91
CA PRO A 63 7.00 -4.75 -8.13
C PRO A 63 8.40 -4.19 -8.42
N ALA A 64 8.49 -2.90 -8.72
CA ALA A 64 9.74 -2.21 -8.99
C ALA A 64 9.69 -0.74 -8.53
N THR A 65 10.87 -0.17 -8.30
CA THR A 65 11.07 1.24 -7.92
C THR A 65 12.09 1.94 -8.84
N VAL A 66 12.60 1.23 -9.84
CA VAL A 66 13.52 1.73 -10.84
C VAL A 66 13.04 1.22 -12.19
N PHE A 67 12.75 2.14 -13.10
CA PHE A 67 12.21 1.86 -14.43
C PHE A 67 13.12 2.45 -15.49
N LYS A 68 13.07 1.88 -16.69
CA LYS A 68 13.81 2.42 -17.82
C LYS A 68 13.14 3.66 -18.39
N GLU A 69 13.91 4.58 -18.95
CA GLU A 69 13.33 5.67 -19.75
C GLU A 69 12.43 5.12 -20.88
N GLY A 70 11.20 5.64 -20.97
CA GLY A 70 10.19 5.18 -21.92
C GLY A 70 9.37 3.95 -21.46
N GLU A 71 9.77 3.25 -20.40
CA GLU A 71 9.02 2.13 -19.82
C GLU A 71 7.73 2.63 -19.16
N ASN A 72 6.62 1.94 -19.38
CA ASN A 72 5.39 2.21 -18.64
C ASN A 72 5.37 1.42 -17.32
N PHE A 73 4.65 1.95 -16.33
CA PHE A 73 4.47 1.28 -15.06
C PHE A 73 3.02 1.42 -14.59
N SER A 74 2.62 0.63 -13.59
CA SER A 74 1.30 0.73 -12.98
C SER A 74 1.37 0.98 -11.50
N PHE A 75 0.51 1.86 -11.01
CA PHE A 75 0.20 1.94 -9.60
C PHE A 75 -0.63 0.73 -9.19
N TYR A 76 -0.37 0.23 -7.98
CA TYR A 76 -1.10 -0.88 -7.39
C TYR A 76 -1.32 -0.63 -5.90
N PHE A 77 -2.59 -0.63 -5.49
CA PHE A 77 -2.98 -0.62 -4.09
C PHE A 77 -4.01 -1.71 -3.85
N GLN A 78 -3.83 -2.48 -2.78
CA GLN A 78 -4.80 -3.46 -2.33
C GLN A 78 -5.03 -3.30 -0.84
N ILE A 79 -6.30 -3.42 -0.45
CA ILE A 79 -6.73 -3.54 0.94
C ILE A 79 -7.52 -4.84 1.09
N LYS A 80 -7.20 -5.61 2.14
CA LYS A 80 -7.84 -6.88 2.46
C LYS A 80 -8.44 -6.84 3.85
N ASN A 81 -9.68 -7.33 3.97
CA ASN A 81 -10.36 -7.43 5.25
C ASN A 81 -9.95 -8.73 5.97
N GLU A 82 -9.09 -8.62 6.97
CA GLU A 82 -8.67 -9.69 7.87
C GLU A 82 -9.16 -9.46 9.31
N THR A 83 -10.24 -8.68 9.49
CA THR A 83 -10.78 -8.32 10.81
C THR A 83 -11.49 -9.47 11.51
N GLY A 84 -11.75 -10.57 10.78
CA GLY A 84 -12.57 -11.69 11.23
C GLY A 84 -14.07 -11.43 11.14
N LYS A 85 -14.48 -10.30 10.56
CA LYS A 85 -15.89 -9.91 10.39
C LYS A 85 -16.16 -9.39 8.99
N ASP A 86 -17.38 -9.57 8.52
CA ASP A 86 -17.89 -8.82 7.38
C ASP A 86 -18.17 -7.37 7.82
N CYS A 87 -17.84 -6.41 6.96
CA CYS A 87 -18.00 -4.99 7.25
C CYS A 87 -18.59 -4.25 6.05
N TYR A 88 -19.25 -3.13 6.31
CA TYR A 88 -19.53 -2.10 5.30
C TYR A 88 -18.40 -1.08 5.30
N CYS A 89 -17.98 -0.66 4.11
CA CYS A 89 -16.95 0.37 3.95
C CYS A 89 -17.07 1.05 2.58
N ASP A 90 -16.84 2.36 2.55
CA ASP A 90 -16.57 3.07 1.30
C ASP A 90 -15.08 3.04 0.99
N ILE A 91 -14.62 1.92 0.42
CA ILE A 91 -13.22 1.72 0.04
C ILE A 91 -12.82 2.65 -1.12
N TYR A 92 -13.78 3.19 -1.86
CA TYR A 92 -13.53 4.07 -3.01
C TYR A 92 -13.18 5.50 -2.62
N GLN A 93 -13.42 5.89 -1.36
CA GLN A 93 -13.11 7.23 -0.88
C GLN A 93 -11.62 7.59 -1.08
N CYS A 94 -10.70 6.64 -0.89
CA CYS A 94 -9.27 6.90 -1.12
C CYS A 94 -8.97 7.15 -2.61
N ALA A 95 -9.66 6.47 -3.53
CA ALA A 95 -9.45 6.65 -4.96
C ALA A 95 -9.94 8.01 -5.49
N ASN A 96 -10.85 8.66 -4.77
CA ASN A 96 -11.31 10.03 -5.06
C ASN A 96 -10.38 11.11 -4.49
N ALA A 97 -9.43 10.76 -3.62
CA ALA A 97 -8.48 11.72 -3.05
C ALA A 97 -7.52 12.27 -4.11
N THR A 98 -7.13 13.54 -3.99
CA THR A 98 -6.28 14.25 -4.98
C THR A 98 -4.84 13.77 -5.00
N ASP A 99 -4.39 13.04 -3.99
CA ASP A 99 -3.04 12.52 -3.84
C ASP A 99 -2.92 11.04 -4.28
N PHE A 100 -4.01 10.25 -4.22
CA PHE A 100 -4.02 8.86 -4.63
C PHE A 100 -3.57 8.67 -6.09
N PHE A 101 -2.51 7.88 -6.26
CA PHE A 101 -1.76 7.64 -7.51
C PHE A 101 -1.38 8.92 -8.28
N SER A 102 -1.11 10.00 -7.55
CA SER A 102 -0.44 11.18 -8.09
C SER A 102 1.09 11.01 -8.03
N ILE A 103 1.79 11.68 -8.95
CA ILE A 103 3.24 11.74 -9.01
C ILE A 103 3.69 13.17 -8.72
N SER A 104 4.72 13.26 -7.91
CA SER A 104 5.52 14.46 -7.70
C SER A 104 6.98 14.20 -8.07
N GLY A 105 7.66 15.23 -8.56
CA GLY A 105 9.11 15.19 -8.72
C GLY A 105 9.81 15.35 -7.37
N SER A 106 11.12 15.13 -7.34
CA SER A 106 11.90 15.15 -6.10
C SER A 106 11.92 16.51 -5.39
N SER A 107 11.59 17.61 -6.07
CA SER A 107 11.47 18.94 -5.44
C SER A 107 10.06 19.24 -4.91
N GLY A 108 9.12 18.30 -5.05
CA GLY A 108 7.73 18.41 -4.61
C GLY A 108 6.79 19.00 -5.65
N GLU A 109 7.30 19.33 -6.84
CA GLU A 109 6.49 19.78 -7.96
C GLU A 109 5.53 18.68 -8.41
N SER A 110 4.28 19.04 -8.68
CA SER A 110 3.28 18.08 -9.16
C SER A 110 3.55 17.72 -10.63
N VAL A 111 3.68 16.42 -10.90
CA VAL A 111 3.75 15.86 -12.26
C VAL A 111 2.34 15.49 -12.75
N GLY A 112 1.48 15.02 -11.83
CA GLY A 112 0.06 14.80 -12.07
C GLY A 112 -0.41 13.36 -11.78
N LYS A 113 -1.59 13.00 -12.30
CA LYS A 113 -2.25 11.69 -12.14
C LYS A 113 -2.46 10.99 -13.47
N SER A 114 -2.56 9.67 -13.48
CA SER A 114 -2.89 8.91 -14.70
C SER A 114 -4.37 8.58 -14.89
N TYR A 115 -5.25 9.02 -13.98
CA TYR A 115 -6.68 8.75 -14.05
C TYR A 115 -7.53 9.87 -13.43
N GLU A 116 -8.80 9.86 -13.79
CA GLU A 116 -9.89 10.53 -13.05
C GLU A 116 -10.81 9.45 -12.46
N ALA A 117 -11.06 9.52 -11.15
CA ALA A 117 -11.99 8.62 -10.50
C ALA A 117 -13.39 8.85 -11.07
N LEU A 118 -14.08 7.78 -11.42
CA LEU A 118 -15.49 7.84 -11.80
C LEU A 118 -16.33 7.31 -10.63
N PRO A 119 -17.53 7.86 -10.40
CA PRO A 119 -18.42 7.33 -9.39
C PRO A 119 -18.66 5.84 -9.61
N GLN A 120 -18.44 5.05 -8.57
CA GLN A 120 -19.05 3.74 -8.47
C GLN A 120 -20.56 3.95 -8.32
N THR A 121 -21.34 3.31 -9.18
CA THR A 121 -22.80 3.45 -9.21
C THR A 121 -23.42 2.69 -8.04
N LEU A 122 -23.27 3.18 -6.80
CA LEU A 122 -23.87 2.56 -5.62
C LEU A 122 -24.38 3.63 -4.65
N GLU A 123 -25.70 3.63 -4.47
CA GLU A 123 -26.42 4.42 -3.47
C GLU A 123 -26.37 3.66 -2.12
N GLY A 124 -25.64 4.13 -1.10
CA GLY A 124 -25.69 3.52 0.25
C GLY A 124 -24.40 3.59 1.10
N LEU A 125 -24.42 2.91 2.26
CA LEU A 125 -23.39 2.86 3.31
C LEU A 125 -22.03 2.21 2.93
N GLY A 126 -21.75 2.09 1.63
CA GLY A 126 -20.59 1.36 1.09
C GLY A 126 -20.88 -0.11 0.79
N ASP A 127 -19.98 -0.74 0.05
CA ASP A 127 -20.09 -2.15 -0.33
C ASP A 127 -19.84 -3.09 0.85
N LEU A 128 -20.41 -4.30 0.77
CA LEU A 128 -20.13 -5.36 1.72
C LEU A 128 -18.69 -5.88 1.51
N PHE A 129 -17.79 -5.45 2.39
CA PHE A 129 -16.41 -5.91 2.47
C PHE A 129 -16.33 -7.17 3.34
N LYS A 130 -16.51 -8.34 2.72
CA LYS A 130 -16.48 -9.63 3.42
C LYS A 130 -15.10 -9.96 4.00
N HIS A 131 -15.07 -10.69 5.12
CA HIS A 131 -13.83 -11.22 5.65
C HIS A 131 -13.11 -12.09 4.60
N GLY A 132 -11.80 -11.88 4.46
CA GLY A 132 -10.95 -12.57 3.50
C GLY A 132 -10.91 -11.92 2.11
N ASN A 133 -11.91 -11.10 1.75
CA ASN A 133 -11.94 -10.40 0.46
C ASN A 133 -10.94 -9.25 0.43
N SER A 134 -10.60 -8.83 -0.79
CA SER A 134 -9.74 -7.68 -1.06
C SER A 134 -10.39 -6.76 -2.08
N TYR A 135 -10.10 -5.47 -1.99
CA TYR A 135 -10.31 -4.49 -3.06
C TYR A 135 -8.95 -4.12 -3.66
N THR A 136 -8.85 -4.12 -4.98
CA THR A 136 -7.61 -3.85 -5.72
C THR A 136 -7.78 -2.68 -6.70
N PHE A 137 -6.99 -1.65 -6.49
CA PHE A 137 -6.84 -0.51 -7.40
C PHE A 137 -5.58 -0.69 -8.23
N LYS A 138 -5.73 -0.68 -9.55
CA LYS A 138 -4.61 -0.77 -10.49
C LYS A 138 -4.82 0.19 -11.66
N VAL A 139 -3.84 1.07 -11.88
CA VAL A 139 -3.89 2.10 -12.93
C VAL A 139 -2.50 2.21 -13.55
N PRO A 140 -2.32 2.08 -14.88
CA PRO A 140 -1.04 2.38 -15.52
C PRO A 140 -0.78 3.89 -15.53
N TRP A 141 0.48 4.31 -15.63
CA TRP A 141 0.84 5.72 -15.78
C TRP A 141 0.42 6.25 -17.16
N GLY A 142 0.86 5.56 -18.21
CA GLY A 142 0.51 5.86 -19.59
C GLY A 142 -0.64 4.98 -20.09
N HIS A 143 -1.66 5.60 -20.66
CA HIS A 143 -2.66 4.93 -21.48
C HIS A 143 -2.50 5.34 -22.96
N PRO A 144 -2.70 4.40 -23.91
CA PRO A 144 -2.61 4.72 -25.33
C PRO A 144 -3.70 5.71 -25.77
N GLU A 145 -4.85 5.70 -25.09
CA GLU A 145 -6.00 6.55 -25.35
C GLU A 145 -6.78 6.85 -24.06
N GLU A 146 -7.53 7.96 -24.08
CA GLU A 146 -8.52 8.25 -23.05
C GLU A 146 -9.74 7.34 -23.25
N SER A 147 -10.05 6.54 -22.25
CA SER A 147 -11.18 5.63 -22.25
C SER A 147 -11.70 5.43 -20.83
N ILE A 148 -12.95 5.00 -20.72
CA ILE A 148 -13.49 4.53 -19.45
C ILE A 148 -13.01 3.10 -19.27
N VAL A 149 -12.19 2.87 -18.25
CA VAL A 149 -11.77 1.54 -17.83
C VAL A 149 -12.76 1.04 -16.80
N GLN A 150 -13.42 -0.08 -17.13
CA GLN A 150 -14.38 -0.74 -16.26
C GLN A 150 -14.04 -2.23 -16.19
N GLY A 151 -13.49 -2.66 -15.06
CA GLY A 151 -13.13 -4.06 -14.79
C GLY A 151 -12.43 -4.20 -13.44
N GLY A 152 -12.75 -5.27 -12.70
CA GLY A 152 -12.27 -5.47 -11.33
C GLY A 152 -12.91 -4.50 -10.33
N ASP A 153 -12.16 -4.15 -9.29
CA ASP A 153 -12.63 -3.35 -8.15
C ASP A 153 -12.52 -1.84 -8.37
N PHE A 154 -12.24 -1.34 -9.58
CA PHE A 154 -12.03 0.10 -9.79
C PHE A 154 -12.46 0.57 -11.18
N ARG A 155 -13.29 1.63 -11.21
CA ARG A 155 -13.76 2.30 -12.43
C ARG A 155 -13.17 3.69 -12.51
N TYR A 156 -12.57 4.03 -13.64
CA TYR A 156 -11.93 5.32 -13.85
C TYR A 156 -11.90 5.71 -15.32
N LYS A 157 -11.72 7.01 -15.58
CA LYS A 157 -11.34 7.52 -16.90
C LYS A 157 -9.82 7.55 -16.96
N SER A 158 -9.22 6.86 -17.94
CA SER A 158 -7.79 6.96 -18.17
C SER A 158 -7.41 8.35 -18.70
N LEU A 159 -6.23 8.81 -18.32
CA LEU A 159 -5.64 10.02 -18.87
C LEU A 159 -4.48 9.66 -19.79
N LYS A 160 -4.40 10.33 -20.93
CA LYS A 160 -3.24 10.23 -21.81
C LYS A 160 -2.03 10.89 -21.12
N ARG A 161 -0.95 10.13 -20.97
CA ARG A 161 0.30 10.60 -20.36
C ARG A 161 1.48 10.19 -21.22
N GLU A 162 2.39 11.12 -21.40
CA GLU A 162 3.71 10.82 -21.95
C GLU A 162 4.54 10.03 -20.92
N PRO A 163 5.48 9.20 -21.38
CA PRO A 163 6.45 8.58 -20.49
C PRO A 163 7.17 9.63 -19.63
N LEU A 164 7.48 9.26 -18.39
CA LEU A 164 8.29 10.10 -17.54
C LEU A 164 9.71 10.20 -18.10
N LYS A 165 10.30 11.39 -17.98
CA LYS A 165 11.72 11.61 -18.30
C LYS A 165 12.59 10.98 -17.21
N THR A 166 13.86 10.76 -17.54
CA THR A 166 14.88 10.37 -16.56
C THR A 166 14.89 11.33 -15.36
N GLY A 167 14.84 10.78 -14.15
CA GLY A 167 14.67 11.58 -12.94
C GLY A 167 14.28 10.78 -11.70
N SER A 168 14.13 11.50 -10.58
CA SER A 168 13.66 10.96 -9.30
C SER A 168 12.28 11.51 -8.97
N TYR A 169 11.39 10.62 -8.54
CA TYR A 169 9.98 10.92 -8.35
C TYR A 169 9.46 10.24 -7.09
N TYR A 170 8.27 10.64 -6.65
CA TYR A 170 7.53 9.89 -5.65
C TYR A 170 6.03 9.90 -5.93
N THR A 171 5.36 8.88 -5.42
CA THR A 171 3.91 8.86 -5.24
C THR A 171 3.62 8.67 -3.76
N SER A 172 2.64 9.41 -3.25
CA SER A 172 2.23 9.31 -1.87
C SER A 172 0.77 9.65 -1.70
N PHE A 173 0.13 9.02 -0.71
CA PHE A 173 -1.21 9.40 -0.30
C PHE A 173 -1.40 9.12 1.19
N SER A 174 -2.36 9.82 1.78
CA SER A 174 -2.76 9.62 3.17
C SER A 174 -4.22 9.25 3.26
N HIS A 175 -4.55 8.26 4.08
CA HIS A 175 -5.95 7.89 4.25
C HIS A 175 -6.23 7.24 5.60
N LYS A 176 -7.41 7.57 6.13
CA LYS A 176 -8.01 6.91 7.28
C LYS A 176 -9.12 5.96 6.84
N PHE A 177 -8.96 4.67 7.13
CA PHE A 177 -9.96 3.66 6.78
C PHE A 177 -10.93 3.46 7.95
N LYS A 178 -12.23 3.49 7.64
CA LYS A 178 -13.30 3.26 8.61
C LYS A 178 -14.23 2.16 8.11
N LEU A 179 -14.34 1.09 8.90
CA LEU A 179 -15.17 -0.08 8.62
C LEU A 179 -16.27 -0.21 9.67
N PHE A 180 -17.47 -0.54 9.23
CA PHE A 180 -18.63 -0.77 10.09
C PHE A 180 -18.98 -2.26 10.06
N PRO A 181 -18.65 -3.03 11.10
CA PRO A 181 -19.01 -4.45 11.14
C PRO A 181 -20.52 -4.66 10.96
N VAL A 182 -20.90 -5.70 10.21
CA VAL A 182 -22.32 -6.08 10.05
C VAL A 182 -22.94 -6.49 11.40
N SER A 183 -22.11 -7.01 12.32
CA SER A 183 -22.51 -7.35 13.69
C SER A 183 -21.56 -6.77 14.75
N GLY A 184 -22.16 -6.18 15.78
CA GLY A 184 -21.50 -5.52 16.90
C GLY A 184 -21.42 -3.99 16.76
N ASP A 185 -21.24 -3.30 17.88
CA ASP A 185 -21.51 -1.85 17.96
C ASP A 185 -20.27 -0.96 17.77
N LYS A 186 -19.07 -1.55 17.73
CA LYS A 186 -17.81 -0.80 17.58
C LYS A 186 -17.32 -0.88 16.15
N HIS A 187 -17.22 0.28 15.51
CA HIS A 187 -16.55 0.44 14.21
C HIS A 187 -15.03 0.21 14.36
N ILE A 188 -14.41 -0.20 13.26
CA ILE A 188 -12.96 -0.39 13.16
C ILE A 188 -12.42 0.81 12.38
N GLU A 189 -11.43 1.49 12.94
CA GLU A 189 -10.85 2.68 12.32
C GLU A 189 -9.32 2.63 12.46
N THR A 190 -8.61 3.12 11.45
CA THR A 190 -7.15 3.32 11.52
C THR A 190 -6.82 4.72 12.03
N LYS A 191 -5.57 4.96 12.45
CA LYS A 191 -5.04 6.33 12.41
C LYS A 191 -4.91 6.79 10.95
N ASP A 192 -4.50 8.04 10.71
CA ASP A 192 -4.10 8.43 9.36
C ASP A 192 -2.86 7.63 8.95
N LEU A 193 -2.93 6.97 7.80
CA LEU A 193 -1.88 6.12 7.28
C LEU A 193 -1.24 6.82 6.09
N HIS A 194 0.08 7.00 6.11
CA HIS A 194 0.80 7.70 5.05
C HIS A 194 1.62 6.69 4.25
N PHE A 195 1.29 6.55 2.97
CA PHE A 195 2.01 5.67 2.05
C PHE A 195 2.89 6.51 1.14
N LYS A 196 4.14 6.12 0.96
CA LYS A 196 5.07 6.80 0.04
C LYS A 196 6.00 5.82 -0.67
N ILE A 197 6.08 5.94 -1.98
CA ILE A 197 7.06 5.21 -2.79
C ILE A 197 7.89 6.25 -3.54
N ASN A 198 9.18 6.30 -3.24
CA ASN A 198 10.15 6.99 -4.06
C ASN A 198 10.64 6.04 -5.15
N PHE A 199 10.78 6.54 -6.37
CA PHE A 199 11.21 5.74 -7.53
C PHE A 199 12.06 6.56 -8.51
N LYS A 200 12.75 5.87 -9.42
CA LYS A 200 13.64 6.48 -10.43
C LYS A 200 13.28 6.01 -11.84
N ILE A 201 13.49 6.90 -12.81
CA ILE A 201 13.53 6.60 -14.24
C ILE A 201 14.97 6.77 -14.70
N GLN A 202 15.56 5.78 -15.39
CA GLN A 202 16.98 5.76 -15.81
C GLN A 202 17.27 5.04 -17.12
#